data_AF-A0A2E5ALG3-F1
#
_entry.id   AF-A0A2E5ALG3-F1
#
_cell.length_a   1.000
_cell.length_b   1.000
_cell.length_c   1.000
_cell.angle_alpha   90.00
_cell.angle_beta   90.00
_cell.angle_gamma   90.00
#
_symmetry.space_group_name_H-M   'P 1'
#
loop_
_entity.id
_entity.type
_entity.pdbx_description
1 polymer ?
#
loop_
_entity_poly.entity_id
_entity_poly.type
_entity_poly.pdbx_seq_one_letter_code
_entity_poly.pdbx_strand_id
1 'polypeptide(L)'
;MWQRELPFKFSGELYYKYLWDVNPYQIENVRTRYYAENNAVAYAYGLDINVHGEFVEGIESFFKIGLLATKEDILDDQYTEYYNESGERIIFGFSDDQVVTDSAVIYPGFIPRPTDQLFNFGALVQDQMPGLESFTVQMGMQFGTRLPYGPPDPTRYKDTLRMKSYFRVDLGMSYDFMGRAAKNSFWKKNFSQALLSIEIFNLLGINNVLSKQWIQDVGGRFYSIPNYLTQRRFNLKMILRF
;
A
#
# COMPACT_ATOMS: atom_id res chain seq x y z
N MET A 1 11.88 23.64 -28.75
CA MET A 1 11.12 22.56 -28.10
C MET A 1 11.81 21.26 -28.44
N TRP A 2 12.16 20.44 -27.45
CA TRP A 2 12.88 19.18 -27.66
C TRP A 2 12.10 18.27 -28.61
N GLN A 3 12.69 17.96 -29.78
CA GLN A 3 12.19 16.95 -30.72
C GLN A 3 12.37 15.59 -30.05
N ARG A 4 11.33 15.07 -29.40
CA ARG A 4 11.35 13.76 -28.71
C ARG A 4 10.90 12.66 -29.65
N GLU A 5 11.58 11.52 -29.65
CA GLU A 5 11.26 10.39 -30.54
C GLU A 5 10.03 9.59 -30.09
N LEU A 6 9.75 9.55 -28.77
CA LEU A 6 8.60 8.84 -28.20
C LEU A 6 7.64 9.80 -27.46
N PRO A 7 6.36 9.90 -27.88
CA PRO A 7 5.38 10.73 -27.20
C PRO A 7 4.95 10.11 -25.86
N PHE A 8 4.54 10.95 -24.91
CA PHE A 8 3.87 10.49 -23.69
C PHE A 8 2.63 9.68 -24.04
N LYS A 9 2.54 8.46 -23.50
CA LYS A 9 1.37 7.59 -23.60
C LYS A 9 0.51 7.76 -22.36
N PHE A 10 -0.73 8.16 -22.58
CA PHE A 10 -1.74 8.25 -21.55
C PHE A 10 -2.69 7.05 -21.66
N SER A 11 -2.94 6.37 -20.55
CA SER A 11 -3.99 5.37 -20.45
C SER A 11 -4.84 5.66 -19.21
N GLY A 12 -6.16 5.58 -19.36
CA GLY A 12 -7.10 5.70 -18.27
C GLY A 12 -8.12 4.57 -18.31
N GLU A 13 -8.49 4.06 -17.15
CA GLU A 13 -9.51 3.03 -16.98
C GLU A 13 -10.50 3.46 -15.91
N LEU A 14 -11.77 3.53 -16.26
CA LEU A 14 -12.87 3.71 -15.32
C LEU A 14 -13.60 2.37 -15.20
N TYR A 15 -13.82 1.90 -13.99
CA TYR A 15 -14.48 0.62 -13.75
C TYR A 15 -15.55 0.70 -12.67
N TYR A 16 -16.56 -0.14 -12.84
CA TYR A 16 -17.58 -0.45 -11.85
C TYR A 16 -17.82 -1.95 -11.89
N LYS A 17 -17.79 -2.60 -10.73
CA LYS A 17 -18.02 -4.02 -10.54
C LYS A 17 -19.02 -4.20 -9.42
N TYR A 18 -20.10 -4.91 -9.71
CA TYR A 18 -21.02 -5.45 -8.73
C TYR A 18 -20.70 -6.93 -8.54
N LEU A 19 -20.64 -7.38 -7.28
CA LEU A 19 -20.20 -8.71 -6.90
C LEU A 19 -21.27 -9.34 -6.02
N TRP A 20 -21.69 -10.55 -6.37
CA TRP A 20 -22.57 -11.40 -5.57
C TRP A 20 -21.80 -12.63 -5.10
N ASP A 21 -22.30 -13.28 -4.05
CA ASP A 21 -21.74 -14.54 -3.54
C ASP A 21 -20.25 -14.43 -3.16
N VAL A 22 -19.88 -13.27 -2.60
CA VAL A 22 -18.51 -12.93 -2.23
C VAL A 22 -18.15 -13.67 -0.97
N ASN A 23 -16.97 -14.28 -0.95
CA ASN A 23 -16.38 -14.84 0.25
C ASN A 23 -15.65 -13.74 1.02
N PRO A 24 -16.15 -13.28 2.18
CA PRO A 24 -15.46 -12.27 2.98
C PRO A 24 -14.11 -12.83 3.45
N TYR A 25 -13.17 -11.93 3.68
CA TYR A 25 -11.89 -12.29 4.26
C TYR A 25 -11.34 -11.16 5.11
N GLN A 26 -10.45 -11.52 6.01
CA GLN A 26 -9.67 -10.58 6.82
C GLN A 26 -8.18 -10.78 6.55
N ILE A 27 -7.42 -9.70 6.69
CA ILE A 27 -5.96 -9.72 6.58
C ILE A 27 -5.38 -9.48 7.97
N GLU A 28 -4.71 -10.50 8.50
CA GLU A 28 -3.96 -10.43 9.75
C GLU A 28 -2.46 -10.48 9.43
N ASN A 29 -1.82 -9.31 9.42
CA ASN A 29 -0.44 -9.16 8.98
C ASN A 29 -0.21 -9.62 7.53
N VAL A 30 0.36 -10.82 7.33
CA VAL A 30 0.58 -11.45 6.01
C VAL A 30 -0.41 -12.59 5.77
N ARG A 31 -1.18 -12.99 6.80
CA ARG A 31 -2.13 -14.08 6.72
C ARG A 31 -3.48 -13.56 6.22
N THR A 32 -3.97 -14.14 5.13
CA THR A 32 -5.35 -13.95 4.71
C THR A 32 -6.20 -15.08 5.27
N ARG A 33 -7.33 -14.76 5.91
CA ARG A 33 -8.28 -15.74 6.43
C ARG A 33 -9.64 -15.49 5.80
N TYR A 34 -10.15 -16.50 5.09
CA TYR A 34 -11.48 -16.50 4.51
C TYR A 34 -12.51 -17.01 5.52
N TYR A 35 -13.73 -16.50 5.43
CA TYR A 35 -14.87 -16.99 6.21
C TYR A 35 -15.51 -18.23 5.56
N ALA A 36 -15.39 -18.37 4.23
CA ALA A 36 -15.81 -19.54 3.45
C ALA A 36 -17.32 -19.81 3.45
N GLU A 37 -18.12 -18.76 3.60
CA GLU A 37 -19.59 -18.83 3.61
C GLU A 37 -20.25 -18.24 2.36
N ASN A 38 -19.49 -17.52 1.52
CA ASN A 38 -19.99 -16.85 0.30
C ASN A 38 -21.21 -15.92 0.55
N ASN A 39 -21.40 -15.46 1.78
CA ASN A 39 -22.59 -14.76 2.26
C ASN A 39 -22.48 -13.23 2.19
N ALA A 40 -21.81 -12.69 1.17
CA ALA A 40 -21.68 -11.24 1.03
C ALA A 40 -21.95 -10.74 -0.38
N VAL A 41 -22.44 -9.50 -0.43
CA VAL A 41 -22.61 -8.72 -1.64
C VAL A 41 -21.62 -7.56 -1.59
N ALA A 42 -20.92 -7.29 -2.68
CA ALA A 42 -19.91 -6.24 -2.70
C ALA A 42 -19.96 -5.41 -3.97
N TYR A 43 -19.31 -4.26 -3.92
CA TYR A 43 -19.05 -3.47 -5.11
C TYR A 43 -17.62 -2.92 -5.08
N ALA A 44 -17.10 -2.63 -6.26
CA ALA A 44 -15.85 -1.92 -6.45
C ALA A 44 -16.00 -0.94 -7.60
N TYR A 45 -15.65 0.32 -7.39
CA TYR A 45 -15.55 1.27 -8.47
C TYR A 45 -14.29 2.12 -8.30
N GLY A 46 -13.80 2.62 -9.42
CA GLY A 46 -12.54 3.34 -9.40
C GLY A 46 -12.12 3.84 -10.76
N LEU A 47 -11.03 4.58 -10.71
CA LEU A 47 -10.41 5.23 -11.84
C LEU A 47 -8.90 5.05 -11.72
N ASP A 48 -8.29 4.42 -12.70
CA ASP A 48 -6.84 4.30 -12.81
C ASP A 48 -6.35 5.14 -13.98
N ILE A 49 -5.38 6.00 -13.72
CA ILE A 49 -4.73 6.87 -14.70
C ILE A 49 -3.25 6.55 -14.69
N ASN A 50 -2.69 6.39 -15.88
CA ASN A 50 -1.28 6.08 -16.04
C ASN A 50 -0.69 6.88 -17.20
N VAL A 51 0.44 7.51 -16.93
CA VAL A 51 1.19 8.29 -17.89
C VAL A 51 2.58 7.69 -17.97
N HIS A 52 2.94 7.18 -19.15
CA HIS A 52 4.28 6.67 -19.42
C HIS A 52 4.96 7.53 -20.46
N GLY A 53 6.26 7.73 -20.30
CA GLY A 53 7.05 8.40 -21.31
C GLY A 53 8.52 8.42 -20.96
N GLU A 54 9.31 8.72 -21.98
CA GLU A 54 10.76 8.81 -21.86
C GLU A 54 11.15 10.25 -21.55
N PHE A 55 11.54 10.55 -20.31
CA PHE A 55 12.17 11.84 -19.98
C PHE A 55 13.57 11.95 -20.56
N VAL A 56 14.23 10.79 -20.65
CA VAL A 56 15.50 10.61 -21.33
C VAL A 56 15.33 9.48 -22.33
N GLU A 57 15.90 9.64 -23.52
CA GLU A 57 15.83 8.69 -24.61
C GLU A 57 16.25 7.29 -24.15
N GLY A 58 15.40 6.30 -24.38
CA GLY A 58 15.65 4.91 -24.00
C GLY A 58 15.40 4.59 -22.53
N ILE A 59 14.91 5.52 -21.70
CA ILE A 59 14.57 5.26 -20.30
C ILE A 59 13.14 5.70 -19.98
N GLU A 60 12.28 4.71 -19.74
CA GLU A 60 10.87 4.93 -19.40
C GLU A 60 10.71 5.41 -17.96
N SER A 61 9.90 6.45 -17.80
CA SER A 61 9.37 6.93 -16.53
C SER A 61 7.85 6.85 -16.57
N PHE A 62 7.24 6.63 -15.40
CA PHE A 62 5.80 6.52 -15.30
C PHE A 62 5.24 7.27 -14.10
N PHE A 63 4.01 7.73 -14.25
CA PHE A 63 3.18 8.30 -13.19
C PHE A 63 1.84 7.56 -13.20
N LYS A 64 1.49 6.99 -12.05
CA LYS A 64 0.27 6.23 -11.81
C LYS A 64 -0.53 6.90 -10.72
N ILE A 65 -1.81 7.09 -10.98
CA ILE A 65 -2.79 7.56 -10.00
C ILE A 65 -3.94 6.57 -10.03
N GLY A 66 -4.33 6.05 -8.89
CA GLY A 66 -5.48 5.17 -8.75
C GLY A 66 -6.43 5.67 -7.69
N LEU A 67 -7.72 5.66 -8.01
CA LEU A 67 -8.82 5.88 -7.08
C LEU A 67 -9.63 4.60 -6.98
N LEU A 68 -9.84 4.09 -5.77
CA LEU A 68 -10.59 2.86 -5.55
C LEU A 68 -11.47 2.99 -4.31
N ALA A 69 -12.77 2.77 -4.49
CA ALA A 69 -13.69 2.57 -3.38
C ALA A 69 -14.31 1.18 -3.50
N THR A 70 -14.17 0.38 -2.45
CA THR A 70 -14.76 -0.96 -2.43
C THR A 70 -15.30 -1.31 -1.06
N LYS A 71 -16.55 -1.77 -1.05
CA LYS A 71 -17.24 -2.19 0.16
C LYS A 71 -17.94 -3.53 -0.06
N GLU A 72 -18.15 -4.24 1.02
CA GLU A 72 -18.91 -5.48 1.09
C GLU A 72 -19.94 -5.38 2.21
N ASP A 73 -21.07 -6.04 2.05
CA ASP A 73 -22.17 -6.17 3.01
C ASP A 73 -22.38 -7.66 3.26
N ILE A 74 -22.37 -8.06 4.53
CA ILE A 74 -22.44 -9.47 4.94
C ILE A 74 -23.89 -9.74 5.36
N LEU A 75 -24.51 -10.75 4.76
CA LEU A 75 -25.96 -10.92 4.87
C LEU A 75 -26.41 -11.38 6.27
N ASP A 76 -25.54 -12.10 7.00
CA ASP A 76 -25.88 -12.76 8.26
C ASP A 76 -25.12 -12.17 9.48
N ASP A 77 -24.67 -10.92 9.40
CA ASP A 77 -23.83 -10.29 10.43
C ASP A 77 -24.59 -9.43 11.45
N GLN A 78 -25.92 -9.51 11.44
CA GLN A 78 -26.78 -8.80 12.39
C GLN A 78 -26.46 -9.19 13.84
N TYR A 79 -26.53 -8.21 14.75
CA TYR A 79 -26.29 -8.44 16.17
C TYR A 79 -27.24 -7.61 17.05
N THR A 80 -27.51 -8.10 18.25
CA THR A 80 -28.40 -7.43 19.20
C THR A 80 -27.59 -6.61 20.20
N GLU A 81 -27.91 -5.33 20.32
CA GLU A 81 -27.47 -4.48 21.43
C GLU A 81 -28.53 -4.49 22.52
N TYR A 82 -28.10 -4.52 23.78
CA TYR A 82 -28.97 -4.48 24.95
C TYR A 82 -28.76 -3.16 25.68
N TYR A 83 -29.85 -2.59 26.21
CA TYR A 83 -29.84 -1.32 26.93
C TYR A 83 -30.42 -1.47 28.33
N ASN A 84 -29.88 -0.72 29.28
CA ASN A 84 -30.42 -0.61 30.63
C ASN A 84 -31.60 0.37 30.69
N GLU A 85 -32.20 0.53 31.87
CA GLU A 85 -33.32 1.47 32.08
C GLU A 85 -32.93 2.93 31.77
N SER A 86 -31.64 3.28 31.95
CA SER A 86 -31.08 4.59 31.61
C SER A 86 -30.82 4.79 30.11
N GLY A 87 -31.08 3.78 29.27
CA GLY A 87 -30.81 3.81 27.83
C GLY A 87 -29.34 3.64 27.43
N GLU A 88 -28.48 3.24 28.38
CA GLU A 88 -27.06 2.98 28.12
C GLU A 88 -26.85 1.56 27.60
N ARG A 89 -25.94 1.41 26.62
CA ARG A 89 -25.59 0.11 26.07
C ARG A 89 -24.88 -0.75 27.11
N ILE A 90 -25.42 -1.95 27.34
CA ILE A 90 -24.84 -2.95 28.22
C ILE A 90 -23.71 -3.67 27.48
N ILE A 91 -22.51 -3.63 28.05
CA ILE A 91 -21.37 -4.48 27.69
C ILE A 91 -21.21 -5.49 28.82
N PHE A 92 -21.63 -6.73 28.59
CA PHE A 92 -21.60 -7.78 29.62
C PHE A 92 -20.19 -7.96 30.18
N GLY A 93 -20.08 -7.91 31.52
CA GLY A 93 -18.81 -8.00 32.25
C GLY A 93 -18.04 -6.68 32.39
N PHE A 94 -18.55 -5.57 31.84
CA PHE A 94 -17.90 -4.25 31.93
C PHE A 94 -18.84 -3.13 32.40
N SER A 95 -20.11 -3.13 31.98
CA SER A 95 -21.08 -2.14 32.44
C SER A 95 -21.45 -2.39 33.90
N ASP A 96 -21.58 -1.30 34.66
CA ASP A 96 -21.96 -1.33 36.09
C ASP A 96 -23.39 -1.87 36.27
N ASP A 97 -24.32 -1.40 35.44
CA ASP A 97 -25.68 -1.92 35.35
C ASP A 97 -25.79 -2.93 34.21
N GLN A 98 -26.23 -4.14 34.54
CA GLN A 98 -26.37 -5.27 33.61
C GLN A 98 -27.82 -5.72 33.47
N VAL A 99 -28.78 -4.98 34.02
CA VAL A 99 -30.20 -5.29 33.91
C VAL A 99 -30.71 -4.87 32.54
N VAL A 100 -30.93 -5.85 31.67
CA VAL A 100 -31.47 -5.65 30.33
C VAL A 100 -32.93 -5.20 30.42
N THR A 101 -33.21 -4.00 29.92
CA THR A 101 -34.56 -3.40 29.89
C THR A 101 -35.07 -3.22 28.46
N ASP A 102 -34.18 -3.00 27.49
CA ASP A 102 -34.51 -2.89 26.07
C ASP A 102 -33.45 -3.58 25.19
N SER A 103 -33.79 -3.86 23.93
CA SER A 103 -32.87 -4.45 22.95
C SER A 103 -33.15 -3.94 21.53
N ALA A 104 -32.09 -3.72 20.75
CA ALA A 104 -32.18 -3.37 19.34
C ALA A 104 -31.37 -4.32 18.47
N VAL A 105 -31.94 -4.76 17.36
CA VAL A 105 -31.20 -5.52 16.32
C VAL A 105 -30.54 -4.53 15.37
N ILE A 106 -29.23 -4.66 15.22
CA ILE A 106 -28.39 -3.80 14.38
C ILE A 106 -27.96 -4.55 13.13
N TYR A 107 -28.08 -3.87 11.99
CA TYR A 107 -27.61 -4.30 10.67
C TYR A 107 -26.43 -3.41 10.26
N PRO A 108 -25.18 -3.91 10.31
CA PRO A 108 -23.98 -3.13 9.98
C PRO A 108 -23.98 -2.54 8.55
N GLY A 109 -24.50 -3.29 7.58
CA GLY A 109 -24.49 -2.90 6.18
C GLY A 109 -23.09 -2.87 5.56
N PHE A 110 -22.91 -2.02 4.54
CA PHE A 110 -21.65 -1.96 3.78
C PHE A 110 -20.44 -1.46 4.59
N ILE A 111 -19.47 -2.35 4.77
CA ILE A 111 -18.15 -2.12 5.38
C ILE A 111 -17.04 -2.09 4.32
N PRO A 112 -15.92 -1.37 4.53
CA PRO A 112 -14.83 -1.35 3.58
C PRO A 112 -14.17 -2.73 3.46
N ARG A 113 -13.82 -3.15 2.24
CA ARG A 113 -13.06 -4.40 2.02
C ARG A 113 -11.61 -4.24 2.46
N PRO A 114 -10.85 -5.31 2.78
CA PRO A 114 -9.48 -5.18 3.26
C PRO A 114 -8.53 -4.43 2.30
N THR A 115 -8.87 -4.39 1.01
CA THR A 115 -8.13 -3.70 -0.06
C THR A 115 -8.70 -2.32 -0.42
N ASP A 116 -9.64 -1.78 0.37
CA ASP A 116 -10.22 -0.46 0.17
C ASP A 116 -9.21 0.67 0.44
N GLN A 117 -8.46 1.04 -0.60
CA GLN A 117 -7.51 2.14 -0.60
C GLN A 117 -8.00 3.26 -1.53
N LEU A 118 -8.60 4.29 -0.94
CA LEU A 118 -9.23 5.40 -1.66
C LEU A 118 -8.36 6.04 -2.74
N PHE A 119 -7.08 6.28 -2.45
CA PHE A 119 -6.14 6.88 -3.38
C PHE A 119 -4.77 6.22 -3.28
N ASN A 120 -4.18 5.96 -4.44
CA ASN A 120 -2.79 5.54 -4.59
C ASN A 120 -2.10 6.42 -5.65
N PHE A 121 -0.79 6.62 -5.44
CA PHE A 121 0.08 7.31 -6.37
C PHE A 121 1.42 6.61 -6.44
N GLY A 122 1.91 6.40 -7.66
CA GLY A 122 3.24 5.85 -7.92
C GLY A 122 3.93 6.66 -9.00
N ALA A 123 5.19 7.01 -8.78
CA ALA A 123 6.02 7.60 -9.80
C ALA A 123 7.37 6.91 -9.85
N LEU A 124 7.90 6.73 -11.05
CA LEU A 124 9.29 6.37 -11.29
C LEU A 124 9.83 7.37 -12.31
N VAL A 125 10.84 8.14 -11.90
CA VAL A 125 11.53 9.08 -12.76
C VAL A 125 12.97 8.64 -12.88
N GLN A 126 13.47 8.56 -14.11
CA GLN A 126 14.86 8.23 -14.39
C GLN A 126 15.47 9.31 -15.27
N ASP A 127 16.73 9.64 -14.99
CA ASP A 127 17.45 10.70 -15.67
C ASP A 127 18.92 10.28 -15.93
N GLN A 128 19.43 10.66 -17.11
CA GLN A 128 20.85 10.70 -17.44
C GLN A 128 21.17 12.14 -17.84
N MET A 129 22.01 12.78 -17.04
CA MET A 129 22.32 14.19 -17.25
C MET A 129 23.04 14.39 -18.59
N PRO A 130 22.52 15.27 -19.48
CA PRO A 130 23.23 15.65 -20.69
C PRO A 130 24.61 16.21 -20.35
N GLY A 131 25.66 15.65 -20.95
CA GLY A 131 27.05 16.01 -20.60
C GLY A 131 27.68 15.15 -19.51
N LEU A 132 26.94 14.26 -18.83
CA LEU A 132 27.46 13.24 -17.90
C LEU A 132 26.68 11.93 -18.05
N GLU A 133 26.64 11.36 -19.26
CA GLU A 133 25.91 10.11 -19.56
C GLU A 133 26.37 8.89 -18.73
N SER A 134 27.62 8.92 -18.24
CA SER A 134 28.12 7.92 -17.29
C SER A 134 27.36 7.92 -15.96
N PHE A 135 26.61 8.97 -15.62
CA PHE A 135 25.88 9.09 -14.37
C PHE A 135 24.37 8.98 -14.60
N THR A 136 23.73 7.99 -13.96
CA THR A 136 22.29 7.77 -14.04
C THR A 136 21.65 7.91 -12.66
N VAL A 137 20.50 8.58 -12.60
CA VAL A 137 19.70 8.76 -11.39
C VAL A 137 18.32 8.13 -11.60
N GLN A 138 17.83 7.41 -10.60
CA GLN A 138 16.47 6.90 -10.55
C GLN A 138 15.80 7.33 -9.24
N MET A 139 14.58 7.85 -9.32
CA MET A 139 13.77 8.21 -8.17
C MET A 139 12.41 7.52 -8.25
N GLY A 140 12.11 6.70 -7.26
CA GLY A 140 10.79 6.10 -7.07
C GLY A 140 10.03 6.81 -5.97
N MET A 141 8.75 7.11 -6.19
CA MET A 141 7.83 7.65 -5.19
C MET A 141 6.58 6.78 -5.13
N GLN A 142 6.12 6.47 -3.93
CA GLN A 142 4.90 5.70 -3.70
C GLN A 142 4.13 6.32 -2.55
N PHE A 143 2.85 6.58 -2.76
CA PHE A 143 1.92 7.05 -1.75
C PHE A 143 0.64 6.22 -1.81
N GLY A 144 0.09 5.90 -0.65
CA GLY A 144 -1.19 5.19 -0.55
C GLY A 144 -1.96 5.66 0.67
N THR A 145 -3.26 5.88 0.51
CA THR A 145 -4.14 6.20 1.64
C THR A 145 -4.29 5.01 2.58
N ARG A 146 -4.94 5.28 3.71
CA ARG A 146 -5.17 4.35 4.81
C ARG A 146 -5.96 3.11 4.39
N LEU A 147 -5.38 1.93 4.62
CA LEU A 147 -6.08 0.66 4.49
C LEU A 147 -6.92 0.36 5.73
N PRO A 148 -8.09 -0.27 5.56
CA PRO A 148 -8.88 -0.75 6.69
C PRO A 148 -8.21 -1.94 7.37
N TYR A 149 -8.48 -2.10 8.65
CA TYR A 149 -8.07 -3.23 9.48
C TYR A 149 -9.04 -3.40 10.66
N GLY A 150 -8.95 -4.51 11.36
CA GLY A 150 -9.76 -4.75 12.54
C GLY A 150 -9.21 -5.84 13.45
N PRO A 151 -9.86 -6.05 14.61
CA PRO A 151 -9.47 -7.06 15.59
C PRO A 151 -9.44 -8.46 14.99
N PRO A 152 -8.66 -9.40 15.55
CA PRO A 152 -8.50 -10.75 15.01
C PRO A 152 -9.66 -11.64 15.46
N ASP A 153 -10.89 -11.15 15.31
CA ASP A 153 -12.11 -11.84 15.71
C ASP A 153 -12.93 -12.24 14.47
N PRO A 154 -13.90 -13.16 14.57
CA PRO A 154 -14.70 -13.54 13.42
C PRO A 154 -15.76 -12.49 13.03
N THR A 155 -15.83 -11.36 13.73
CA THR A 155 -16.87 -10.34 13.49
C THR A 155 -16.40 -9.26 12.52
N ARG A 156 -16.40 -9.63 11.23
CA ARG A 156 -15.88 -8.83 10.12
C ARG A 156 -16.44 -7.39 10.04
N TYR A 157 -17.68 -7.15 10.47
CA TYR A 157 -18.27 -5.80 10.49
C TYR A 157 -17.55 -4.81 11.41
N LYS A 158 -16.75 -5.28 12.36
CA LYS A 158 -15.93 -4.42 13.25
C LYS A 158 -14.66 -3.91 12.58
N ASP A 159 -14.27 -4.47 11.44
CA ASP A 159 -13.01 -4.17 10.75
C ASP A 159 -13.09 -2.89 9.91
N THR A 160 -13.41 -1.79 10.58
CA THR A 160 -13.60 -0.46 9.99
C THR A 160 -12.51 0.53 10.38
N LEU A 161 -11.57 0.12 11.25
CA LEU A 161 -10.44 0.95 11.66
C LEU A 161 -9.50 1.17 10.47
N ARG A 162 -8.74 2.28 10.46
CA ARG A 162 -7.86 2.63 9.34
C ARG A 162 -6.44 2.88 9.80
N MET A 163 -5.47 2.18 9.20
CA MET A 163 -4.05 2.35 9.53
C MET A 163 -3.49 3.65 8.96
N LYS A 164 -2.27 4.05 9.34
CA LYS A 164 -1.67 5.28 8.80
C LYS A 164 -1.41 5.13 7.29
N SER A 165 -1.47 6.25 6.56
CA SER A 165 -1.14 6.29 5.13
C SER A 165 0.31 5.87 4.90
N TYR A 166 0.56 5.27 3.74
CA TYR A 166 1.89 4.84 3.30
C TYR A 166 2.53 5.94 2.44
N PHE A 167 3.79 6.26 2.70
CA PHE A 167 4.57 7.17 1.85
C PHE A 167 6.04 6.76 1.84
N ARG A 168 6.59 6.59 0.64
CA ARG A 168 7.98 6.17 0.45
C ARG A 168 8.59 6.84 -0.78
N VAL A 169 9.82 7.30 -0.62
CA VAL A 169 10.67 7.75 -1.72
C VAL A 169 11.95 6.93 -1.68
N ASP A 170 12.36 6.40 -2.82
CA ASP A 170 13.61 5.66 -3.01
C ASP A 170 14.46 6.39 -4.05
N LEU A 171 15.78 6.46 -3.84
CA LEU A 171 16.72 7.11 -4.74
C LEU A 171 17.83 6.14 -5.09
N GLY A 172 18.07 5.92 -6.37
CA GLY A 172 19.23 5.19 -6.88
C GLY A 172 20.10 6.11 -7.72
N MET A 173 21.41 5.96 -7.57
CA MET A 173 22.41 6.64 -8.37
C MET A 173 23.41 5.60 -8.86
N SER A 174 23.84 5.71 -10.10
CA SER A 174 24.86 4.83 -10.64
C SER A 174 25.85 5.59 -11.52
N TYR A 175 27.08 5.12 -11.51
CA TYR A 175 28.18 5.65 -12.30
C TYR A 175 28.84 4.53 -13.09
N ASP A 176 28.81 4.66 -14.41
CA ASP A 176 29.52 3.80 -15.35
C ASP A 176 30.92 4.35 -15.63
N PHE A 177 31.94 3.65 -15.14
CA PHE A 177 33.33 4.01 -15.35
C PHE A 177 33.76 3.86 -16.82
N MET A 178 32.98 3.16 -17.65
CA MET A 178 33.32 2.88 -19.05
C MET A 178 32.81 3.97 -20.02
N GLY A 179 31.70 4.65 -19.70
CA GLY A 179 31.03 5.60 -20.60
C GLY A 179 31.95 6.69 -21.19
N ARG A 180 32.79 7.34 -20.37
CA ARG A 180 33.72 8.40 -20.83
C ARG A 180 35.20 8.21 -20.46
N ALA A 181 35.60 7.07 -19.90
CA ALA A 181 37.02 6.84 -19.61
C ALA A 181 37.88 6.94 -20.88
N ALA A 182 39.06 7.56 -20.77
CA ALA A 182 40.04 7.60 -21.85
C ALA A 182 40.36 6.18 -22.35
N LYS A 183 40.62 6.00 -23.66
CA LYS A 183 40.91 4.68 -24.26
C LYS A 183 42.00 3.89 -23.51
N ASN A 184 42.93 4.57 -22.84
CA ASN A 184 44.05 3.99 -22.10
C ASN A 184 43.86 3.90 -20.56
N SER A 185 42.66 4.16 -20.04
CA SER A 185 42.34 4.04 -18.61
C SER A 185 42.48 2.60 -18.11
N PHE A 186 42.93 2.44 -16.85
CA PHE A 186 43.00 1.14 -16.15
C PHE A 186 41.70 0.34 -16.30
N TRP A 187 40.55 1.01 -16.17
CA TRP A 187 39.24 0.38 -16.28
C TRP A 187 38.97 -0.19 -17.68
N LYS A 188 39.23 0.59 -18.74
CA LYS A 188 39.00 0.16 -20.14
C LYS A 188 39.96 -0.91 -20.62
N LYS A 189 41.14 -1.06 -19.99
CA LYS A 189 42.13 -2.08 -20.33
C LYS A 189 41.83 -3.44 -19.71
N ASN A 190 41.30 -3.43 -18.49
CA ASN A 190 41.19 -4.65 -17.67
C ASN A 190 39.77 -5.18 -17.54
N PHE A 191 38.75 -4.39 -17.90
CA PHE A 191 37.35 -4.74 -17.70
C PHE A 191 36.50 -4.39 -18.92
N SER A 192 35.53 -5.26 -19.23
CA SER A 192 34.48 -5.03 -20.22
C SER A 192 33.30 -4.24 -19.65
N GLN A 193 33.09 -4.28 -18.32
CA GLN A 193 32.09 -3.47 -17.62
C GLN A 193 32.60 -3.07 -16.23
N ALA A 194 32.37 -1.82 -15.83
CA ALA A 194 32.63 -1.35 -14.47
C ALA A 194 31.55 -0.34 -14.06
N LEU A 195 30.68 -0.72 -13.11
CA LEU A 195 29.58 0.10 -12.62
C LEU A 195 29.63 0.19 -11.09
N LEU A 196 29.49 1.40 -10.54
CA LEU A 196 29.23 1.64 -9.12
C LEU A 196 27.82 2.18 -8.96
N SER A 197 27.02 1.60 -8.07
CA SER A 197 25.67 2.07 -7.75
C SER A 197 25.45 2.21 -6.26
N ILE A 198 24.78 3.29 -5.87
CA ILE A 198 24.32 3.59 -4.52
C ILE A 198 22.80 3.70 -4.56
N GLU A 199 22.11 2.95 -3.72
CA GLU A 199 20.66 3.05 -3.56
C GLU A 199 20.34 3.42 -2.11
N ILE A 200 19.43 4.37 -1.96
CA ILE A 200 18.91 4.86 -0.69
C ILE A 200 17.43 4.53 -0.68
N PHE A 201 17.08 3.47 0.02
CA PHE A 201 15.70 3.08 0.23
C PHE A 201 15.08 3.88 1.36
N ASN A 202 13.82 4.28 1.22
CA ASN A 202 13.11 5.13 2.19
C ASN A 202 13.94 6.37 2.54
N LEU A 203 14.25 7.16 1.51
CA LEU A 203 15.06 8.39 1.58
C LEU A 203 14.59 9.34 2.69
N LEU A 204 13.28 9.43 2.93
CA LEU A 204 12.70 10.30 3.96
C LEU A 204 12.75 9.69 5.37
N GLY A 205 13.03 8.40 5.52
CA GLY A 205 13.07 7.72 6.82
C GLY A 205 11.68 7.61 7.49
N ILE A 206 10.62 7.50 6.70
CA ILE A 206 9.25 7.43 7.20
C ILE A 206 8.97 6.04 7.77
N ASN A 207 8.42 6.00 8.99
CA ASN A 207 7.97 4.77 9.65
C ASN A 207 6.62 4.33 9.08
N ASN A 208 6.66 3.67 7.92
CA ASN A 208 5.49 3.11 7.27
C ASN A 208 4.96 1.90 8.04
N VAL A 209 3.66 1.86 8.32
CA VAL A 209 3.01 0.73 9.00
C VAL A 209 2.65 -0.32 7.95
N LEU A 210 3.19 -1.54 8.07
CA LEU A 210 2.81 -2.66 7.21
C LEU A 210 1.50 -3.28 7.69
N SER A 211 1.40 -3.50 9.00
CA SER A 211 0.30 -4.23 9.61
C SER A 211 0.15 -3.85 11.08
N LYS A 212 -0.91 -4.38 11.71
CA LYS A 212 -1.14 -4.29 13.14
C LYS A 212 -1.11 -5.70 13.73
N GLN A 213 -0.33 -5.88 14.79
CA GLN A 213 -0.42 -7.04 15.66
C GLN A 213 -1.41 -6.74 16.78
N TRP A 214 -2.13 -7.77 17.22
CA TRP A 214 -3.10 -7.64 18.29
C TRP A 214 -2.59 -8.32 19.56
N ILE A 215 -2.74 -7.62 20.69
CA ILE A 215 -2.50 -8.17 22.02
C ILE A 215 -3.80 -8.10 22.79
N GLN A 216 -4.19 -9.22 23.41
CA GLN A 216 -5.36 -9.29 24.27
C GLN A 216 -4.92 -9.17 25.73
N ASP A 217 -5.58 -8.31 26.49
CA ASP A 217 -5.42 -8.21 27.94
C ASP A 217 -6.27 -9.27 28.67
N VAL A 218 -6.05 -9.46 29.97
CA VAL A 218 -6.77 -10.42 30.83
C VAL A 218 -8.28 -10.17 30.86
N GLY A 219 -8.70 -8.92 30.66
CA GLY A 219 -10.11 -8.54 30.52
C GLY A 219 -10.70 -8.82 29.14
N GLY A 220 -9.96 -9.42 28.20
CA GLY A 220 -10.44 -9.72 26.86
C GLY A 220 -10.40 -8.55 25.87
N ARG A 221 -9.88 -7.38 26.28
CA ARG A 221 -9.73 -6.19 25.42
C ARG A 221 -8.53 -6.33 24.48
N PHE A 222 -8.75 -6.04 23.20
CA PHE A 222 -7.71 -6.07 22.18
C PHE A 222 -7.04 -4.70 22.01
N TYR A 223 -5.71 -4.71 21.94
CA TYR A 223 -4.86 -3.55 21.67
C TYR A 223 -4.07 -3.78 20.38
N SER A 224 -4.12 -2.82 19.46
CA SER A 224 -3.40 -2.89 18.18
C SER A 224 -2.03 -2.24 18.26
N ILE A 225 -0.97 -3.00 17.99
CA ILE A 225 0.42 -2.54 17.95
C ILE A 225 0.90 -2.47 16.50
N PRO A 226 1.43 -1.33 16.03
CA PRO A 226 1.94 -1.22 14.66
C PRO A 226 3.22 -2.02 14.44
N ASN A 227 3.23 -2.77 13.34
CA ASN A 227 4.43 -3.34 12.75
C ASN A 227 4.92 -2.43 11.63
N TYR A 228 6.15 -1.93 11.76
CA TYR A 228 6.73 -1.00 10.81
C TYR A 228 7.54 -1.72 9.74
N LEU A 229 7.53 -1.18 8.52
CA LEU A 229 8.46 -1.53 7.46
C LEU A 229 9.88 -1.08 7.82
N THR A 230 10.85 -1.58 7.05
CA THR A 230 12.25 -1.18 7.19
C THR A 230 12.42 0.34 7.08
N GLN A 231 13.22 0.89 7.99
CA GLN A 231 13.67 2.27 7.92
C GLN A 231 14.63 2.50 6.76
N ARG A 232 15.22 3.70 6.68
CA ARG A 232 16.19 4.05 5.63
C ARG A 232 17.28 3.00 5.53
N ARG A 233 17.49 2.45 4.33
CA ARG A 233 18.58 1.51 4.04
C ARG A 233 19.46 2.07 2.94
N PHE A 234 20.75 1.82 3.06
CA PHE A 234 21.74 2.14 2.04
C PHE A 234 22.23 0.84 1.43
N ASN A 235 22.33 0.82 0.11
CA ASN A 235 22.89 -0.30 -0.63
C ASN A 235 24.01 0.24 -1.53
N LEU A 236 25.19 -0.37 -1.45
CA LEU A 236 26.33 -0.06 -2.29
C LEU A 236 26.65 -1.31 -3.09
N LYS A 237 26.70 -1.18 -4.41
CA LYS A 237 26.96 -2.30 -5.32
C LYS A 237 27.98 -1.89 -6.36
N MET A 238 28.96 -2.76 -6.58
CA MET A 238 29.95 -2.63 -7.64
C MET A 238 29.85 -3.84 -8.56
N ILE A 239 29.78 -3.62 -9.87
CA ILE A 239 29.75 -4.66 -10.89
C ILE A 239 31.02 -4.51 -11.73
N LEU A 240 31.84 -5.55 -11.77
CA LEU A 240 33.01 -5.66 -12.64
C LEU A 240 32.85 -6.88 -13.54
N ARG A 241 33.02 -6.71 -14.85
CA ARG A 241 33.12 -7.81 -15.82
C ARG A 241 34.46 -7.69 -16.54
N PHE A 242 35.13 -8.82 -16.74
CA PHE A 242 36.43 -8.93 -17.39
C PHE A 242 36.28 -9.67 -18.72
#